data_AF-A0A4P1RQF1-F1
#
_entry.id   AF-A0A4P1RQF1-F1
#
_cell.length_a   1.000
_cell.length_b   1.000
_cell.length_c   1.000
_cell.angle_alpha   90.00
_cell.angle_beta   90.00
_cell.angle_gamma   90.00
#
_symmetry.space_group_name_H-M   'P 1'
#
loop_
_entity.id
_entity.type
_entity.pdbx_description
1 polymer ?
#
loop_
_entity_poly.entity_id
_entity_poly.type
_entity_poly.pdbx_seq_one_letter_code
_entity_poly.pdbx_strand_id
1 'polypeptide(L)'
;MQQGDPIEERYKEYEERGAVIDELIYCINGYRETVISNNPKFDHIDISEKEKVLNECLEAENWVREKKQQQDSLPKYATPVLLSADIRKKAEAVDRFCKPIVTKPKPKPAKVATPETPPTPPPEGNEHQQPQQNGNGSANENAGDSGNQAPPESSEPMETDNKTEHTGSA
;
A
#
# COMPACT_ATOMS: atom_id res chain seq x y z
N MET A 1 -27.14 -10.74 23.73
CA MET A 1 -26.42 -10.03 22.65
C MET A 1 -27.13 -8.70 22.52
N GLN A 2 -26.50 -7.61 22.94
CA GLN A 2 -27.13 -6.29 22.91
C GLN A 2 -27.19 -5.86 21.45
N GLN A 3 -28.40 -5.88 20.87
CA GLN A 3 -28.66 -5.19 19.62
C GLN A 3 -28.51 -3.70 19.94
N GLY A 4 -27.57 -3.02 19.27
CA GLY A 4 -27.40 -1.57 19.41
C GLY A 4 -28.71 -0.88 19.07
N ASP A 5 -28.93 0.31 19.63
CA ASP A 5 -30.13 1.06 19.28
C ASP A 5 -30.06 1.39 17.77
N PRO A 6 -31.07 1.04 16.96
CA PRO A 6 -31.05 1.30 15.52
C PRO A 6 -30.87 2.80 15.19
N ILE A 7 -31.10 3.70 16.15
CA ILE A 7 -30.81 5.13 16.02
C ILE A 7 -29.29 5.39 16.11
N GLU A 8 -28.60 4.82 17.09
CA GLU A 8 -27.14 4.99 17.28
C GLU A 8 -26.36 4.46 16.08
N GLU A 9 -26.72 3.28 15.58
CA GLU A 9 -26.07 2.68 14.40
C GLU A 9 -26.24 3.54 13.15
N ARG A 10 -27.45 4.10 12.93
CA ARG A 10 -27.71 5.00 11.80
C ARG A 10 -26.91 6.29 11.90
N TYR A 11 -26.80 6.85 13.10
CA TYR A 11 -26.02 8.07 13.34
C TYR A 11 -24.54 7.82 13.05
N LYS A 12 -23.98 6.76 13.62
CA LYS A 12 -22.59 6.35 13.37
C LYS A 12 -22.32 6.12 11.88
N GLU A 13 -23.21 5.42 11.19
CA GLU A 13 -23.11 5.21 9.74
C GLU A 13 -23.19 6.51 8.95
N TYR A 14 -23.95 7.51 9.42
CA TYR A 14 -23.99 8.82 8.78
C TYR A 14 -22.66 9.57 8.91
N GLU A 15 -22.03 9.53 10.09
CA GLU A 15 -20.73 10.16 10.33
C GLU A 15 -19.59 9.47 9.59
N GLU A 16 -19.53 8.14 9.62
CA GLU A 16 -18.42 7.38 9.02
C GLU A 16 -18.45 7.37 7.50
N ARG A 17 -19.65 7.36 6.88
CA ARG A 17 -19.81 7.14 5.43
C ARG A 17 -19.03 8.13 4.58
N GLY A 18 -18.98 9.40 4.98
CA GLY A 18 -18.24 10.43 4.22
C GLY A 18 -16.77 10.05 4.08
N ALA A 19 -16.11 9.78 5.20
CA ALA A 19 -14.68 9.45 5.24
C ALA A 19 -14.34 8.18 4.44
N VAL A 20 -15.15 7.13 4.54
CA VAL A 20 -14.88 5.88 3.80
C VAL A 20 -15.15 6.02 2.29
N ILE A 21 -16.09 6.88 1.88
CA ILE A 21 -16.27 7.20 0.45
C ILE A 21 -15.03 7.92 -0.06
N ASP A 22 -14.54 8.92 0.67
CA ASP A 22 -13.36 9.68 0.27
C ASP A 22 -12.11 8.79 0.16
N GLU A 23 -11.95 7.82 1.07
CA GLU A 23 -10.90 6.80 1.01
C GLU A 23 -11.00 5.93 -0.25
N LEU A 24 -12.20 5.44 -0.59
CA LEU A 24 -12.43 4.66 -1.82
C LEU A 24 -12.10 5.49 -3.06
N ILE A 25 -12.54 6.75 -3.12
CA ILE A 25 -12.28 7.65 -4.25
C ILE A 25 -10.77 7.93 -4.37
N TYR A 26 -10.08 8.16 -3.24
CA TYR A 26 -8.63 8.33 -3.23
C TYR A 26 -7.91 7.09 -3.80
N CYS A 27 -8.33 5.89 -3.39
CA CYS A 27 -7.78 4.64 -3.88
C CYS A 27 -7.99 4.48 -5.40
N ILE A 28 -9.21 4.73 -5.90
CA ILE A 28 -9.56 4.68 -7.32
C ILE A 28 -8.69 5.64 -8.13
N ASN A 29 -8.55 6.89 -7.67
CA ASN A 29 -7.76 7.91 -8.36
C ASN A 29 -6.28 7.54 -8.40
N GLY A 30 -5.71 7.06 -7.29
CA GLY A 30 -4.32 6.63 -7.25
C GLY A 30 -4.00 5.50 -8.25
N TYR A 31 -4.91 4.54 -8.42
CA TYR A 31 -4.75 3.48 -9.42
C TYR A 31 -4.87 3.99 -10.85
N ARG A 32 -5.86 4.85 -11.14
CA ARG A 32 -6.00 5.50 -12.46
C ARG A 32 -4.76 6.30 -12.82
N GLU A 33 -4.30 7.16 -11.93
CA GLU A 33 -3.10 7.96 -12.15
C GLU A 33 -1.87 7.07 -12.38
N THR A 34 -1.75 5.98 -11.63
CA THR A 34 -0.65 5.02 -11.79
C THR A 34 -0.58 4.47 -13.22
N VAL A 35 -1.70 4.00 -13.78
CA VAL A 35 -1.73 3.38 -15.11
C VAL A 35 -1.76 4.37 -16.27
N ILE A 36 -2.24 5.60 -16.04
CA ILE A 36 -2.23 6.70 -17.04
C ILE A 36 -0.89 7.44 -17.04
N SER A 37 -0.15 7.43 -15.92
CA SER A 37 1.14 8.10 -15.84
C SER A 37 2.13 7.54 -16.87
N ASN A 38 2.89 8.44 -17.50
CA ASN A 38 3.96 8.07 -18.42
C ASN A 38 5.26 7.68 -17.67
N ASN A 39 5.11 7.01 -16.53
CA ASN A 39 6.23 6.66 -15.66
C ASN A 39 6.90 5.37 -16.18
N PRO A 40 8.22 5.37 -16.45
CA PRO A 40 8.94 4.19 -16.94
C PRO A 40 8.86 2.96 -16.03
N LYS A 41 8.41 3.13 -14.77
CA LYS A 41 8.11 2.01 -13.86
C LYS A 41 6.95 1.15 -14.35
N PHE A 42 6.04 1.66 -15.19
CA PHE A 42 4.82 0.95 -15.61
C PHE A 42 4.80 0.62 -17.12
N ASP A 43 5.89 0.92 -17.85
CA ASP A 43 5.99 0.63 -19.29
C ASP A 43 5.99 -0.86 -19.62
N HIS A 44 6.38 -1.71 -18.66
CA HIS A 44 6.38 -3.17 -18.83
C HIS A 44 5.02 -3.83 -18.52
N ILE A 45 4.05 -3.06 -18.00
CA ILE A 45 2.69 -3.56 -17.78
C ILE A 45 1.98 -3.52 -19.12
N ASP A 46 1.39 -4.66 -19.49
CA ASP A 46 0.66 -4.80 -20.75
C ASP A 46 -0.51 -3.82 -20.84
N ILE A 47 -0.81 -3.33 -22.04
CA ILE A 47 -1.91 -2.38 -22.27
C ILE A 47 -3.24 -2.98 -21.80
N SER A 48 -3.49 -4.27 -22.05
CA SER A 48 -4.71 -4.94 -21.59
C SER A 48 -4.79 -5.01 -20.07
N GLU A 49 -3.66 -5.17 -19.38
CA GLU A 49 -3.61 -5.12 -17.91
C GLU A 49 -3.92 -3.70 -17.39
N LYS A 50 -3.42 -2.66 -18.04
CA LYS A 50 -3.75 -1.26 -17.70
C LYS A 50 -5.23 -0.95 -17.92
N GLU A 51 -5.80 -1.38 -19.05
CA GLU A 51 -7.22 -1.22 -19.36
C GLU A 51 -8.13 -1.92 -18.34
N LYS A 52 -7.75 -3.12 -17.87
CA LYS A 52 -8.47 -3.81 -16.81
C LYS A 52 -8.54 -3.00 -15.51
N VAL A 53 -7.41 -2.39 -15.10
CA VAL A 53 -7.37 -1.51 -13.92
C VAL A 53 -8.28 -0.30 -14.11
N LEU A 54 -8.26 0.32 -15.29
CA LEU A 54 -9.12 1.48 -15.59
C LEU A 54 -10.61 1.12 -15.54
N ASN A 55 -10.98 -0.04 -16.08
CA ASN A 55 -12.35 -0.53 -16.06
C ASN A 55 -12.84 -0.83 -14.64
N GLU A 56 -12.07 -1.56 -13.83
CA GLU A 56 -12.44 -1.82 -12.43
C GLU A 56 -12.58 -0.50 -11.63
N CYS A 57 -11.68 0.46 -11.87
CA CYS A 57 -11.78 1.80 -11.27
C CYS A 57 -13.07 2.52 -11.68
N LEU A 58 -13.45 2.45 -12.96
CA LEU A 58 -14.69 3.05 -13.46
C LEU A 58 -15.94 2.37 -12.86
N GLU A 59 -15.96 1.04 -12.80
CA GLU A 59 -17.06 0.29 -12.21
C GLU A 59 -17.22 0.60 -10.72
N ALA A 60 -16.11 0.73 -9.98
CA ALA A 60 -16.15 1.11 -8.57
C ALA A 60 -16.66 2.55 -8.36
N GLU A 61 -16.24 3.49 -9.21
CA GLU A 61 -16.69 4.89 -9.18
C GLU A 61 -18.20 4.99 -9.47
N ASN A 62 -18.68 4.26 -10.47
CA ASN A 62 -20.11 4.20 -10.78
C ASN A 62 -20.91 3.58 -9.64
N TRP A 63 -20.42 2.48 -9.05
CA TRP A 63 -21.08 1.83 -7.92
C TRP A 63 -21.24 2.78 -6.73
N VAL A 64 -20.19 3.50 -6.32
CA VAL A 64 -20.28 4.41 -5.16
C VAL A 64 -21.19 5.59 -5.46
N ARG A 65 -21.16 6.11 -6.70
CA ARG A 65 -22.06 7.17 -7.16
C ARG A 65 -23.52 6.74 -7.10
N GLU A 66 -23.85 5.58 -7.65
CA GLU A 66 -25.21 5.03 -7.64
C GLU A 66 -25.70 4.76 -6.23
N LYS A 67 -24.86 4.14 -5.38
CA LYS A 67 -25.22 3.85 -3.99
C LYS A 67 -25.41 5.11 -3.16
N LYS A 68 -24.58 6.14 -3.40
CA LYS A 68 -24.75 7.45 -2.77
C LYS A 68 -26.08 8.09 -3.19
N GLN A 69 -26.43 8.08 -4.48
CA GLN A 69 -27.72 8.59 -4.96
C GLN A 69 -28.91 7.83 -4.34
N GLN A 70 -28.82 6.50 -4.25
CA GLN A 70 -29.83 5.70 -3.55
C GLN A 70 -29.95 6.13 -2.08
N GLN A 71 -28.83 6.31 -1.38
CA GLN A 71 -28.80 6.75 0.01
C GLN A 71 -29.40 8.15 0.21
N ASP A 72 -29.07 9.09 -0.69
CA ASP A 72 -29.54 10.48 -0.62
C ASP A 72 -31.05 10.60 -0.92
N SER A 73 -31.62 9.63 -1.65
CA SER A 73 -33.06 9.57 -1.94
C SER A 73 -33.91 9.06 -0.76
N LEU A 74 -33.29 8.49 0.27
CA LEU A 74 -33.99 7.91 1.40
C LEU A 74 -34.33 8.96 2.46
N PRO A 75 -35.47 8.82 3.16
CA PRO A 75 -35.75 9.67 4.31
C PRO A 75 -34.75 9.38 5.44
N LYS A 76 -34.48 10.38 6.28
CA LYS A 76 -33.48 10.30 7.37
C LYS A 76 -33.72 9.15 8.37
N TYR A 77 -34.97 8.69 8.47
CA TYR A 77 -35.37 7.59 9.36
C TYR A 77 -35.37 6.21 8.67
N ALA A 78 -35.16 6.12 7.36
CA ALA A 78 -35.03 4.83 6.69
C ALA A 78 -33.71 4.16 7.04
N THR A 79 -33.67 2.85 6.90
CA THR A 79 -32.44 2.07 7.00
C THR A 79 -31.49 2.46 5.86
N PRO A 80 -30.21 2.75 6.15
CA PRO A 80 -29.24 3.10 5.12
C PRO A 80 -29.00 1.93 4.15
N VAL A 81 -28.90 2.26 2.86
CA VAL A 81 -28.61 1.30 1.78
C VAL A 81 -27.14 1.27 1.41
N LEU A 82 -26.38 2.26 1.86
CA LEU A 82 -24.94 2.35 1.71
C LEU A 82 -24.29 2.33 3.09
N LEU A 83 -23.81 1.16 3.49
CA LEU A 83 -23.09 0.97 4.75
C LEU A 83 -21.60 1.21 4.57
N SER A 84 -20.97 1.75 5.60
CA SER A 84 -19.53 2.01 5.64
C SER A 84 -18.73 0.73 5.46
N ALA A 85 -19.23 -0.39 6.01
CA ALA A 85 -18.63 -1.71 5.81
C ALA A 85 -18.64 -2.16 4.33
N ASP A 86 -19.68 -1.84 3.56
CA ASP A 86 -19.76 -2.24 2.16
C ASP A 86 -18.83 -1.39 1.28
N ILE A 87 -18.65 -0.12 1.63
CA ILE A 87 -17.69 0.76 0.97
C ILE A 87 -16.26 0.26 1.21
N ARG A 88 -15.92 -0.10 2.47
CA ARG A 88 -14.61 -0.68 2.81
C ARG A 88 -14.36 -1.98 2.05
N LYS A 89 -15.35 -2.89 1.98
CA LYS A 89 -15.25 -4.12 1.16
C LYS A 89 -15.02 -3.81 -0.32
N LYS A 90 -15.69 -2.79 -0.88
CA LYS A 90 -15.47 -2.40 -2.27
C LYS A 90 -14.07 -1.82 -2.47
N ALA A 91 -13.55 -1.03 -1.53
CA ALA A 91 -12.18 -0.54 -1.55
C ALA A 91 -11.16 -1.68 -1.51
N GLU A 92 -11.35 -2.66 -0.62
CA GLU A 92 -10.51 -3.86 -0.54
C GLU A 92 -10.56 -4.68 -1.84
N ALA A 93 -11.72 -4.79 -2.48
CA ALA A 93 -11.87 -5.50 -3.75
C ALA A 93 -11.09 -4.80 -4.88
N VAL A 94 -11.19 -3.47 -4.97
CA VAL A 94 -10.42 -2.66 -5.94
C VAL A 94 -8.92 -2.79 -5.66
N ASP A 95 -8.48 -2.67 -4.40
CA ASP A 95 -7.06 -2.81 -4.02
C ASP A 95 -6.54 -4.20 -4.41
N ARG A 96 -7.27 -5.25 -4.05
CA ARG A 96 -6.88 -6.64 -4.34
C ARG A 96 -6.76 -6.91 -5.83
N PHE A 97 -7.58 -6.27 -6.65
CA PHE A 97 -7.54 -6.42 -8.10
C PHE A 97 -6.40 -5.61 -8.74
N CYS A 98 -6.30 -4.32 -8.40
CA CYS A 98 -5.41 -3.38 -9.06
C CYS A 98 -3.95 -3.52 -8.61
N LYS A 99 -3.71 -3.74 -7.32
CA LYS A 99 -2.36 -3.81 -6.72
C LYS A 99 -1.43 -4.82 -7.39
N PRO A 100 -1.80 -6.09 -7.61
CA PRO A 100 -0.89 -7.05 -8.26
C PRO A 100 -0.53 -6.66 -9.69
N ILE A 101 -1.42 -5.96 -10.40
CA ILE A 101 -1.19 -5.50 -11.76
C ILE A 101 -0.17 -4.34 -11.75
N VAL A 102 -0.41 -3.31 -10.94
CA VAL A 102 0.45 -2.11 -10.92
C VAL A 102 1.79 -2.32 -10.21
N THR A 103 1.91 -3.35 -9.38
CA THR A 103 3.15 -3.71 -8.68
C THR A 103 3.98 -4.79 -9.39
N LYS A 104 3.51 -5.30 -10.53
CA LYS A 104 4.20 -6.32 -11.33
C LYS A 104 5.65 -5.90 -11.54
N PRO A 105 6.66 -6.72 -11.19
CA PRO A 105 8.06 -6.34 -11.34
C PRO A 105 8.47 -6.30 -12.80
N LYS A 106 9.45 -5.43 -13.13
CA LYS A 106 10.10 -5.46 -14.44
C LYS A 106 10.71 -6.84 -14.69
N PRO A 107 10.47 -7.49 -15.83
CA PRO A 107 11.11 -8.76 -16.15
C PRO A 107 12.63 -8.61 -16.08
N LYS A 108 13.31 -9.58 -15.44
CA LYS A 108 14.78 -9.56 -15.34
C LYS A 108 15.35 -9.58 -16.77
N PRO A 109 16.34 -8.72 -17.09
CA PRO A 109 17.00 -8.77 -18.39
C PRO A 109 17.50 -10.19 -18.62
N ALA A 110 17.16 -10.76 -19.78
CA ALA A 110 17.70 -12.04 -20.19
C ALA A 110 19.22 -11.95 -20.10
N LYS A 111 19.85 -12.84 -19.32
CA LYS A 111 21.30 -13.03 -19.40
C LYS A 111 21.57 -13.36 -20.85
N VAL A 112 22.15 -12.43 -21.58
CA VAL A 112 22.76 -12.70 -22.87
C VAL A 112 23.66 -13.90 -22.64
N ALA A 113 23.34 -15.03 -23.27
CA ALA A 113 24.26 -16.15 -23.34
C ALA A 113 25.49 -15.57 -24.04
N THR A 114 26.54 -15.30 -23.26
CA THR A 114 27.87 -15.09 -23.80
C THR A 114 28.13 -16.26 -24.75
N PRO A 115 28.43 -16.01 -26.04
CA PRO A 115 28.74 -17.08 -26.98
C PRO A 115 29.88 -17.92 -26.39
N GLU A 116 29.65 -19.23 -26.35
CA GLU A 116 30.56 -20.23 -25.80
C GLU A 116 31.96 -20.04 -26.40
N THR A 117 32.93 -19.74 -25.54
CA THR A 117 34.34 -19.92 -25.88
C THR A 117 34.59 -21.42 -26.14
N PRO A 118 35.27 -21.80 -27.25
CA PRO A 118 35.52 -23.20 -27.58
C PRO A 118 36.37 -23.91 -26.50
N PRO A 119 36.21 -25.24 -26.33
CA PRO A 119 36.79 -26.00 -25.22
C PRO A 119 38.31 -26.07 -25.31
N THR A 120 38.97 -25.84 -24.18
CA THR A 120 40.40 -26.08 -23.98
C THR A 120 40.66 -27.59 -23.86
N PRO A 121 41.68 -28.18 -24.51
CA PRO A 121 42.05 -29.56 -24.25
C PRO A 121 42.80 -29.69 -22.90
N PRO A 122 42.68 -30.82 -22.19
CA PRO A 122 43.38 -31.04 -20.92
C PRO A 122 44.81 -31.56 -21.17
N PRO A 123 45.81 -31.21 -20.34
CA PRO A 123 46.96 -32.07 -20.15
C PRO A 123 46.83 -32.88 -18.87
N GLU A 124 47.16 -34.15 -19.02
CA GLU A 124 47.32 -35.22 -18.04
C GLU A 124 48.34 -34.90 -16.94
N GLY A 125 48.09 -35.47 -15.75
CA GLY A 125 49.06 -36.23 -14.96
C GLY A 125 50.28 -35.51 -14.37
N ASN A 126 50.29 -35.33 -13.04
CA ASN A 126 51.17 -36.13 -12.18
C ASN A 126 50.90 -35.91 -10.69
N GLU A 127 50.70 -37.03 -10.01
CA GLU A 127 50.65 -37.19 -8.56
C GLU A 127 52.05 -37.00 -7.95
N HIS A 128 52.20 -36.31 -6.81
CA HIS A 128 53.14 -36.64 -5.72
C HIS A 128 52.85 -35.82 -4.43
N GLN A 129 52.23 -36.51 -3.46
CA GLN A 129 52.50 -36.62 -2.01
C GLN A 129 53.21 -35.46 -1.24
N GLN A 130 52.45 -34.87 -0.29
CA GLN A 130 52.67 -34.46 1.14
C GLN A 130 54.08 -34.51 1.82
N PRO A 131 54.29 -33.96 3.05
CA PRO A 131 53.56 -32.95 3.89
C PRO A 131 54.51 -31.96 4.65
N GLN A 132 53.96 -31.27 5.69
CA GLN A 132 54.61 -30.51 6.81
C GLN A 132 54.91 -29.01 6.57
N GLN A 133 54.72 -28.07 7.51
CA GLN A 133 54.32 -28.06 8.92
C GLN A 133 54.06 -26.60 9.38
N ASN A 134 53.26 -26.42 10.44
CA ASN A 134 53.24 -25.32 11.45
C ASN A 134 53.22 -23.86 10.99
N GLY A 135 52.40 -22.96 11.53
CA GLY A 135 51.78 -22.92 12.85
C GLY A 135 51.83 -21.48 13.36
N ASN A 136 50.85 -21.11 14.19
CA ASN A 136 50.59 -19.80 14.81
C ASN A 136 50.07 -18.72 13.85
N GLY A 137 48.88 -18.13 14.04
CA GLY A 137 48.15 -17.89 15.28
C GLY A 137 48.24 -16.41 15.61
N SER A 138 47.17 -15.66 15.33
CA SER A 138 46.77 -14.47 16.09
C SER A 138 45.40 -14.01 15.62
N ALA A 139 44.41 -14.32 16.45
CA ALA A 139 43.25 -13.49 16.63
C ALA A 139 43.67 -12.17 17.31
N ASN A 140 43.10 -11.05 16.89
CA ASN A 140 42.75 -9.89 17.70
C ASN A 140 41.87 -9.01 16.79
N GLU A 141 40.56 -8.81 16.96
CA GLU A 141 39.83 -8.21 18.09
C GLU A 141 40.49 -7.00 18.75
N ASN A 142 40.18 -5.81 18.23
CA ASN A 142 39.90 -4.62 19.04
C ASN A 142 39.19 -3.62 18.13
N ALA A 143 37.90 -3.34 18.30
CA ALA A 143 37.27 -2.69 19.45
C ALA A 143 37.69 -1.23 19.62
N GLY A 144 36.67 -0.42 19.87
CA GLY A 144 36.75 0.94 20.32
C GLY A 144 36.01 1.89 19.38
N ASP A 145 35.13 2.75 19.84
CA ASP A 145 34.67 3.05 21.19
C ASP A 145 33.62 4.16 21.04
N SER A 146 32.62 4.15 21.93
CA SER A 146 31.82 5.28 22.42
C SER A 146 31.13 6.23 21.44
N GLY A 147 29.88 6.62 21.65
CA GLY A 147 29.04 6.49 22.82
C GLY A 147 27.85 7.46 22.72
N ASN A 148 26.91 7.30 23.66
CA ASN A 148 25.80 8.20 24.00
C ASN A 148 24.70 8.38 22.93
N GLN A 149 23.39 8.40 23.22
CA GLN A 149 22.63 8.47 24.46
C GLN A 149 21.18 8.10 24.13
N ALA A 150 20.47 7.50 25.09
CA ALA A 150 19.01 7.27 25.04
C ALA A 150 18.23 8.58 25.34
N PRO A 151 16.88 8.60 25.18
CA PRO A 151 16.06 9.72 24.73
C PRO A 151 15.65 10.70 25.85
N PRO A 152 14.82 11.70 25.52
CA PRO A 152 13.66 11.95 26.37
C PRO A 152 12.33 12.06 25.62
N GLU A 153 11.31 11.47 26.24
CA GLU A 153 9.92 11.89 26.19
C GLU A 153 9.78 13.40 26.50
N SER A 154 8.79 14.04 25.88
CA SER A 154 8.04 15.10 26.55
C SER A 154 6.57 14.83 26.31
N SER A 155 5.91 14.41 27.39
CA SER A 155 4.48 14.43 27.57
C SER A 155 4.01 15.84 27.95
N GLU A 156 2.70 16.07 27.72
CA GLU A 156 1.80 17.00 28.43
C GLU A 156 1.76 18.51 28.01
N PRO A 157 0.69 19.29 28.37
CA PRO A 157 -0.75 19.01 28.29
C PRO A 157 -1.66 20.28 28.03
N MET A 158 -2.99 20.06 27.90
CA MET A 158 -4.16 20.95 28.23
C MET A 158 -4.55 22.20 27.40
N GLU A 159 -5.80 22.15 26.94
CA GLU A 159 -6.88 23.16 26.93
C GLU A 159 -6.55 24.67 26.88
N THR A 160 -7.22 25.37 25.96
CA THR A 160 -8.08 26.49 26.37
C THR A 160 -9.16 26.77 25.31
N ASP A 161 -10.40 26.55 25.73
CA ASP A 161 -11.60 27.22 25.25
C ASP A 161 -11.38 28.74 25.21
N ASN A 162 -11.79 29.39 24.12
CA ASN A 162 -12.24 30.77 24.21
C ASN A 162 -13.41 31.00 23.25
N LYS A 163 -14.61 30.73 23.78
CA LYS A 163 -15.87 31.32 23.35
C LYS A 163 -15.74 32.84 23.21
N THR A 164 -16.08 33.41 22.06
CA THR A 164 -16.65 34.76 22.01
C THR A 164 -17.70 34.83 20.91
N GLU A 165 -18.94 34.97 21.38
CA GLU A 165 -20.09 35.39 20.61
C GLU A 165 -19.88 36.80 20.08
N HIS A 166 -20.26 37.05 18.83
CA HIS A 166 -20.71 38.37 18.43
C HIS A 166 -22.00 38.28 17.64
N THR A 167 -23.09 38.52 18.38
CA THR A 167 -24.25 39.35 18.00
C THR A 167 -23.93 40.27 16.80
N GLY A 168 -24.71 40.31 15.72
CA GLY A 168 -26.12 40.71 15.70
C GLY A 168 -26.27 42.02 14.90
N SER A 169 -27.49 42.28 14.47
CA SER A 169 -28.01 43.46 13.72
C SER A 169 -27.98 43.28 12.21
N ALA A 170 -29.14 43.03 11.57
CA ALA A 170 -30.30 43.91 11.36
C ALA A 170 -30.13 44.77 10.10
#